data_AF-A0A180FZT6-F1
#
_entry.id   AF-A0A180FZT6-F1
#
_cell.length_a   1.000
_cell.length_b   1.000
_cell.length_c   1.000
_cell.angle_alpha   90.00
_cell.angle_beta   90.00
_cell.angle_gamma   90.00
#
_symmetry.space_group_name_H-M   'P 1'
#
loop_
_entity.id
_entity.type
_entity.pdbx_description
1 polymer ?
#
loop_
_entity_poly.entity_id
_entity_poly.type
_entity_poly.pdbx_seq_one_letter_code
_entity_poly.pdbx_strand_id
1 'polypeptide(L)'
;MKPHQISALNFLLKNEDSENNKPEALWYHHDNAWLRNYCEKDSNSSAKEPNHNRSQGLILADDMGLGKTLTTLAFILATSDNARNFQQADPNKRSAATLVICPLATLSNWKNEIDLHFRDHAIPHEVFHGDNRKSLTSEDLQSTMLILTTYEMIGTSGNKKHPNQHNIGALDLFWFRIVLDEAHLIRNAATHRTQSIQNLQCQFVLCLTGTPVQNRLTDLQSLITLLKIHSWDEEWVWRSCLVPRMNVGAREAIKTLSQLMEAVCLRRTKDVLLNFPEKVEKFILVKISSEWEEISKDLHQTFIQYFGRLRTAGERWDSSEFFRQLTMLRQFCNHPLFARSEILHQPKWRWQDSGKIVHLVDNLKVFLGGVCGIERTKEVVFSSFTGFLGIIERALQENGIGLTWLTGDQIIKKRDENLNQF
;
A
#
# COMPACT_ATOMS: atom_id res chain seq x y z
N MET A 1 -3.99 24.64 -3.66
CA MET A 1 -3.80 23.37 -4.39
C MET A 1 -3.01 23.61 -5.67
N LYS A 2 -2.20 22.64 -6.10
CA LYS A 2 -1.44 22.67 -7.36
C LYS A 2 -2.34 22.30 -8.56
N PRO A 3 -1.98 22.67 -9.82
CA PRO A 3 -2.83 22.39 -11.00
C PRO A 3 -3.22 20.92 -11.18
N HIS A 4 -2.29 19.98 -10.96
CA HIS A 4 -2.58 18.56 -11.04
C HIS A 4 -3.54 18.09 -9.94
N GLN A 5 -3.47 18.67 -8.74
CA GLN A 5 -4.41 18.34 -7.67
C GLN A 5 -5.83 18.81 -8.03
N ILE A 6 -5.96 19.99 -8.65
CA ILE A 6 -7.25 20.51 -9.14
C ILE A 6 -7.81 19.61 -10.25
N SER A 7 -6.97 19.19 -11.20
CA SER A 7 -7.36 18.26 -12.25
C SER A 7 -7.84 16.91 -11.69
N ALA A 8 -7.19 16.38 -10.66
CA ALA A 8 -7.66 15.16 -10.00
C ALA A 8 -8.96 15.39 -9.24
N LEU A 9 -9.11 16.50 -8.53
CA LEU A 9 -10.36 16.85 -7.86
C LEU A 9 -11.52 16.90 -8.87
N ASN A 10 -11.34 17.54 -10.02
CA ASN A 10 -12.36 17.59 -11.08
C ASN A 10 -12.67 16.20 -11.65
N PHE A 11 -11.66 15.35 -11.81
CA PHE A 11 -11.86 13.96 -12.20
C PHE A 11 -12.71 13.21 -11.17
N LEU A 12 -12.44 13.36 -9.87
CA LEU A 12 -13.22 12.71 -8.82
C LEU A 12 -14.66 13.22 -8.79
N LEU A 13 -14.86 14.55 -8.83
CA LEU A 13 -16.19 15.16 -8.82
C LEU A 13 -17.05 14.72 -10.01
N LYS A 14 -16.45 14.66 -11.21
CA LYS A 14 -17.17 14.24 -12.43
C LYS A 14 -17.66 12.79 -12.36
N ASN A 15 -16.91 11.93 -11.67
CA ASN A 15 -17.11 10.48 -11.70
C ASN A 15 -17.80 9.93 -10.45
N GLU A 16 -17.98 10.72 -9.40
CA GLU A 16 -18.89 10.38 -8.30
C GLU A 16 -20.35 10.68 -8.64
N ASP A 17 -20.58 11.63 -9.56
CA ASP A 17 -21.92 11.95 -10.01
C ASP A 17 -22.48 10.87 -10.96
N SER A 18 -23.56 10.23 -10.50
CA SER A 18 -24.14 9.02 -11.10
C SER A 18 -24.64 9.16 -12.54
N GLU A 19 -24.79 10.39 -13.03
CA GLU A 19 -25.32 10.68 -14.37
C GLU A 19 -24.26 10.68 -15.48
N ASN A 20 -22.99 10.92 -15.16
CA ASN A 20 -21.99 11.32 -16.17
C ASN A 20 -21.01 10.23 -16.61
N ASN A 21 -20.79 9.17 -15.82
CA ASN A 21 -19.88 8.12 -16.23
C ASN A 21 -20.26 6.78 -15.60
N LYS A 22 -20.76 5.85 -16.43
CA LYS A 22 -21.03 4.47 -16.00
C LYS A 22 -19.99 3.56 -16.62
N PRO A 23 -18.97 3.11 -15.88
CA PRO A 23 -18.06 2.06 -16.34
C PRO A 23 -18.82 0.77 -16.70
N GLU A 24 -20.06 0.62 -16.24
CA GLU A 24 -21.02 -0.40 -16.66
C GLU A 24 -21.30 -0.34 -18.18
N ALA A 25 -21.40 0.86 -18.77
CA ALA A 25 -21.59 1.02 -20.21
C ALA A 25 -20.42 0.45 -21.02
N LEU A 26 -19.21 0.42 -20.42
CA LEU A 26 -18.05 -0.20 -21.04
C LEU A 26 -18.28 -1.71 -21.27
N TRP A 27 -19.05 -2.38 -20.40
CA TRP A 27 -19.38 -3.79 -20.58
C TRP A 27 -20.06 -4.07 -21.92
N TYR A 28 -20.88 -3.13 -22.41
CA TYR A 28 -21.63 -3.23 -23.66
C TYR A 28 -20.90 -2.65 -24.88
N HIS A 29 -19.72 -2.07 -24.68
CA HIS A 29 -18.92 -1.53 -25.78
C HIS A 29 -18.58 -2.60 -26.84
N HIS A 30 -18.49 -2.22 -28.11
CA HIS A 30 -18.24 -3.15 -29.22
C HIS A 30 -16.91 -3.90 -29.07
N ASP A 31 -15.89 -3.24 -28.54
CA ASP A 31 -14.59 -3.85 -28.25
C ASP A 31 -14.65 -4.98 -27.23
N ASN A 32 -15.70 -5.02 -26.39
CA ASN A 32 -15.88 -6.03 -25.35
C ASN A 32 -16.87 -7.14 -25.77
N ALA A 33 -17.27 -7.19 -27.04
CA ALA A 33 -18.14 -8.24 -27.57
C ALA A 33 -17.54 -9.64 -27.37
N TRP A 34 -16.21 -9.78 -27.42
CA TRP A 34 -15.53 -11.06 -27.19
C TRP A 34 -15.75 -11.61 -25.78
N LEU A 35 -15.85 -10.75 -24.75
CA LEU A 35 -16.18 -11.15 -23.39
C LEU A 35 -17.60 -11.71 -23.35
N ARG A 36 -18.58 -10.94 -23.86
CA ARG A 36 -20.00 -11.34 -23.86
C ARG A 36 -20.24 -12.64 -24.63
N ASN A 37 -19.61 -12.80 -25.79
CA ASN A 37 -19.67 -14.03 -26.58
C ASN A 37 -19.05 -15.24 -25.85
N TYR A 38 -18.08 -15.00 -24.95
CA TYR A 38 -17.54 -16.05 -24.09
C TYR A 38 -18.51 -16.41 -22.98
N CYS A 39 -19.17 -15.40 -22.38
CA CYS A 39 -20.19 -15.56 -21.34
C CYS A 39 -21.36 -16.43 -21.82
N GLU A 40 -21.84 -16.20 -23.04
CA GLU A 40 -22.97 -16.94 -23.62
C GLU A 40 -22.66 -18.42 -23.92
N LYS A 41 -21.39 -18.73 -24.23
CA LYS A 41 -20.96 -20.11 -24.54
C LYS A 41 -20.83 -21.01 -23.31
N ASP A 42 -20.65 -20.43 -22.12
CA ASP A 42 -20.39 -21.16 -20.86
C ASP A 42 -21.65 -21.24 -19.97
N SER A 43 -22.84 -21.06 -20.56
CA SER A 43 -24.11 -20.78 -19.87
C SER A 43 -24.51 -21.86 -18.85
N ASN A 44 -24.13 -21.62 -17.60
CA ASN A 44 -24.94 -21.90 -16.40
C ASN A 44 -25.08 -20.65 -15.50
N SER A 45 -24.70 -19.46 -15.98
CA SER A 45 -24.85 -18.21 -15.22
C SER A 45 -25.84 -17.27 -15.91
N SER A 46 -27.01 -17.12 -15.28
CA SER A 46 -27.99 -16.09 -15.63
C SER A 46 -27.35 -14.72 -15.36
N ALA A 47 -27.19 -13.92 -16.41
CA ALA A 47 -26.84 -12.52 -16.28
C ALA A 47 -27.96 -11.82 -15.50
N LYS A 48 -27.75 -11.62 -14.19
CA LYS A 48 -28.67 -10.84 -13.36
C LYS A 48 -28.73 -9.41 -13.93
N GLU A 49 -29.94 -8.86 -14.01
CA GLU A 49 -30.14 -7.49 -14.45
C GLU A 49 -29.32 -6.50 -13.60
N PRO A 50 -28.80 -5.42 -14.21
CA PRO A 50 -28.03 -4.41 -13.51
C PRO A 50 -28.91 -3.74 -12.45
N ASN A 51 -28.60 -4.00 -11.18
CA ASN A 51 -29.30 -3.37 -10.07
C ASN A 51 -28.81 -1.91 -9.97
N HIS A 52 -29.65 -0.94 -10.34
CA HIS A 52 -29.31 0.49 -10.49
C HIS A 52 -28.86 1.22 -9.20
N ASN A 53 -28.79 0.54 -8.06
CA ASN A 53 -28.40 1.08 -6.75
C ASN A 53 -27.02 0.57 -6.27
N ARG A 54 -26.13 0.15 -7.16
CA ARG A 54 -24.80 -0.35 -6.77
C ARG A 54 -23.77 0.77 -6.62
N SER A 55 -22.86 0.56 -5.68
CA SER A 55 -21.75 1.45 -5.37
C SER A 55 -20.89 1.71 -6.61
N GLN A 56 -20.44 2.94 -6.79
CA GLN A 56 -19.44 3.29 -7.81
C GLN A 56 -18.06 3.39 -7.16
N GLY A 57 -17.00 3.33 -7.98
CA GLY A 57 -15.67 3.55 -7.43
C GLY A 57 -14.61 3.93 -8.45
N LEU A 58 -13.55 4.55 -7.93
CA LEU A 58 -12.40 5.03 -8.70
C LEU A 58 -11.08 4.67 -8.04
N ILE A 59 -10.02 4.70 -8.84
CA ILE A 59 -8.64 4.53 -8.42
C ILE A 59 -7.89 5.83 -8.70
N LEU A 60 -7.37 6.46 -7.65
CA LEU A 60 -6.38 7.53 -7.78
C LEU A 60 -4.98 6.92 -7.65
N ALA A 61 -4.38 6.62 -8.80
CA ALA A 61 -3.13 5.89 -8.93
C ALA A 61 -1.89 6.79 -9.08
N ASP A 62 -1.98 8.06 -8.68
CA ASP A 62 -0.87 9.01 -8.75
C ASP A 62 0.36 8.54 -7.95
N ASP A 63 1.56 8.83 -8.46
CA ASP A 63 2.82 8.59 -7.76
C ASP A 63 2.82 9.18 -6.33
N MET A 64 3.55 8.49 -5.43
CA MET A 64 3.68 8.91 -4.03
C MET A 64 4.26 10.33 -3.92
N GLY A 65 3.56 11.24 -3.22
CA GLY A 65 4.00 12.63 -3.06
C GLY A 65 3.36 13.64 -4.01
N LEU A 66 2.47 13.21 -4.92
CA LEU A 66 1.65 14.14 -5.72
C LEU A 66 0.48 14.78 -4.94
N GLY A 67 0.31 14.42 -3.67
CA GLY A 67 -0.70 14.98 -2.77
C GLY A 67 -2.09 14.37 -2.94
N LYS A 68 -2.15 13.04 -3.00
CA LYS A 68 -3.42 12.28 -3.02
C LYS A 68 -4.27 12.59 -1.79
N THR A 69 -3.67 12.60 -0.60
CA THR A 69 -4.34 12.93 0.68
C THR A 69 -5.03 14.29 0.63
N LEU A 70 -4.30 15.36 0.30
CA LEU A 70 -4.87 16.70 0.19
C LEU A 70 -5.98 16.78 -0.88
N THR A 71 -5.79 16.11 -2.02
CA THR A 71 -6.81 16.03 -3.08
C THR A 71 -8.08 15.35 -2.57
N THR A 72 -7.94 14.25 -1.82
CA THR A 72 -9.07 13.54 -1.22
C THR A 72 -9.77 14.36 -0.14
N LEU A 73 -9.03 15.08 0.72
CA LEU A 73 -9.63 15.97 1.72
C LEU A 73 -10.42 17.10 1.07
N ALA A 74 -9.86 17.73 0.02
CA ALA A 74 -10.58 18.73 -0.76
C ALA A 74 -11.83 18.15 -1.44
N PHE A 75 -11.75 16.91 -1.93
CA PHE A 75 -12.88 16.19 -2.49
C PHE A 75 -13.97 15.90 -1.45
N ILE A 76 -13.62 15.46 -0.24
CA ILE A 76 -14.58 15.26 0.87
C ILE A 76 -15.32 16.55 1.20
N LEU A 77 -14.57 17.65 1.33
CA LEU A 77 -15.15 18.96 1.63
C LEU A 77 -16.06 19.45 0.49
N ALA A 78 -15.66 19.29 -0.76
CA ALA A 78 -16.43 19.73 -1.92
C ALA A 78 -17.78 19.01 -2.09
N THR A 79 -17.92 17.82 -1.51
CA THR A 79 -19.11 16.95 -1.64
C THR A 79 -19.89 16.80 -0.33
N SER A 80 -19.59 17.63 0.67
CA SER A 80 -20.19 17.48 2.01
C SER A 80 -21.71 17.62 2.01
N ASP A 81 -22.26 18.46 1.14
CA ASP A 81 -23.71 18.66 1.04
C ASP A 81 -24.40 17.42 0.45
N ASN A 82 -23.78 16.77 -0.56
CA ASN A 82 -24.26 15.50 -1.08
C ASN A 82 -24.25 14.40 -0.02
N ALA A 83 -23.19 14.37 0.81
CA ALA A 83 -23.07 13.43 1.90
C ALA A 83 -24.17 13.61 2.97
N ARG A 84 -24.49 14.86 3.31
CA ARG A 84 -25.61 15.20 4.22
C ARG A 84 -26.96 14.79 3.63
N ASN A 85 -27.20 15.07 2.35
CA ASN A 85 -28.43 14.66 1.66
C ASN A 85 -28.57 13.12 1.64
N PHE A 86 -27.46 12.41 1.44
CA PHE A 86 -27.43 10.95 1.51
C PHE A 86 -27.84 10.42 2.88
N GLN A 87 -27.34 11.01 3.97
CA GLN A 87 -27.74 10.67 5.33
C GLN A 87 -29.22 10.99 5.58
N GLN A 88 -29.72 12.15 5.15
CA GLN A 88 -31.12 12.56 5.39
C GLN A 88 -32.15 11.58 4.82
N ALA A 89 -31.79 10.84 3.76
CA ALA A 89 -32.67 9.82 3.17
C ALA A 89 -32.93 8.62 4.10
N ASP A 90 -32.00 8.29 5.01
CA ASP A 90 -32.19 7.29 6.07
C ASP A 90 -31.23 7.56 7.24
N PRO A 91 -31.59 8.48 8.16
CA PRO A 91 -30.67 8.95 9.20
C PRO A 91 -30.17 7.85 10.15
N ASN A 92 -30.93 6.76 10.30
CA ASN A 92 -30.57 5.68 11.22
C ASN A 92 -29.54 4.72 10.61
N LYS A 93 -29.52 4.58 9.29
CA LYS A 93 -28.66 3.60 8.60
C LYS A 93 -27.58 4.22 7.73
N ARG A 94 -27.81 5.42 7.17
CA ARG A 94 -26.88 6.10 6.27
C ARG A 94 -26.01 7.07 7.05
N SER A 95 -24.70 6.99 6.85
CA SER A 95 -23.75 7.95 7.40
C SER A 95 -23.27 8.91 6.33
N ALA A 96 -23.26 10.21 6.64
CA ALA A 96 -22.65 11.24 5.81
C ALA A 96 -21.11 11.20 5.87
N ALA A 97 -20.53 10.43 6.80
CA ALA A 97 -19.09 10.38 6.97
C ALA A 97 -18.40 9.69 5.80
N THR A 98 -17.25 10.23 5.40
CA THR A 98 -16.28 9.49 4.61
C THR A 98 -15.42 8.64 5.54
N LEU A 99 -15.47 7.32 5.36
CA LEU A 99 -14.64 6.37 6.10
C LEU A 99 -13.29 6.20 5.39
N VAL A 100 -12.22 6.74 5.96
CA VAL A 100 -10.85 6.54 5.46
C VAL A 100 -10.20 5.38 6.23
N ILE A 101 -9.84 4.33 5.49
CA ILE A 101 -9.11 3.17 5.99
C ILE A 101 -7.67 3.31 5.51
N CYS A 102 -6.73 3.45 6.44
CA CYS A 102 -5.33 3.71 6.14
C CYS A 102 -4.38 2.81 6.94
N PRO A 103 -3.11 2.65 6.51
CA PRO A 103 -2.08 2.07 7.37
C PRO A 103 -1.94 2.86 8.67
N LEU A 104 -1.63 2.17 9.78
CA LEU A 104 -1.39 2.83 11.07
C LEU A 104 -0.34 3.96 10.98
N ALA A 105 0.66 3.75 10.13
CA ALA A 105 1.76 4.67 9.88
C ALA A 105 1.37 5.97 9.18
N THR A 106 0.21 6.04 8.50
CA THR A 106 -0.24 7.24 7.78
C THR A 106 -1.40 7.94 8.48
N LEU A 107 -1.94 7.38 9.56
CA LEU A 107 -3.07 7.96 10.29
C LEU A 107 -2.75 9.36 10.82
N SER A 108 -1.60 9.56 11.48
CA SER A 108 -1.16 10.88 11.95
C SER A 108 -0.99 11.86 10.80
N ASN A 109 -0.48 11.40 9.65
CA ASN A 109 -0.31 12.22 8.45
C ASN A 109 -1.65 12.78 7.93
N TRP A 110 -2.72 11.98 7.94
CA TRP A 110 -4.06 12.47 7.56
C TRP A 110 -4.53 13.62 8.46
N LYS A 111 -4.30 13.53 9.77
CA LYS A 111 -4.65 14.59 10.72
C LYS A 111 -3.83 15.85 10.48
N ASN A 112 -2.51 15.69 10.35
CA ASN A 112 -1.60 16.81 10.11
C ASN A 112 -1.93 17.56 8.82
N GLU A 113 -2.34 16.85 7.76
CA GLU A 113 -2.76 17.47 6.49
C GLU A 113 -4.05 18.28 6.64
N ILE A 114 -4.98 17.86 7.52
CA ILE A 114 -6.19 18.64 7.85
C ILE A 114 -5.78 19.93 8.55
N ASP A 115 -4.98 19.82 9.62
CA ASP A 115 -4.57 20.94 10.46
C ASP A 115 -3.70 21.96 9.67
N LEU A 116 -2.90 21.48 8.72
CA LEU A 116 -2.00 22.32 7.91
C LEU A 116 -2.73 23.09 6.80
N HIS A 117 -3.72 22.48 6.17
CA HIS A 117 -4.28 22.99 4.91
C HIS A 117 -5.70 23.51 5.00
N PHE A 118 -6.42 23.21 6.09
CA PHE A 118 -7.80 23.60 6.28
C PHE A 118 -7.93 24.52 7.50
N ARG A 119 -8.97 25.37 7.49
CA ARG A 119 -9.30 26.17 8.66
C ARG A 119 -9.84 25.27 9.76
N ASP A 120 -9.71 25.71 11.01
CA ASP A 120 -10.27 25.02 12.16
C ASP A 120 -11.74 24.65 11.91
N HIS A 121 -12.09 23.40 12.20
CA HIS A 121 -13.44 22.84 12.06
C HIS A 121 -14.00 22.78 10.62
N ALA A 122 -13.19 23.07 9.58
CA ALA A 122 -13.65 22.95 8.19
C ALA A 122 -13.96 21.49 7.81
N ILE A 123 -13.19 20.54 8.35
CA ILE A 123 -13.41 19.10 8.20
C ILE A 123 -13.51 18.49 9.61
N PRO A 124 -14.73 18.43 10.20
CA PRO A 124 -14.95 17.70 11.43
C PRO A 124 -14.55 16.24 11.24
N HIS A 125 -13.64 15.75 12.07
CA HIS A 125 -13.08 14.41 11.90
C HIS A 125 -12.88 13.69 13.24
N GLU A 126 -13.05 12.37 13.21
CA GLU A 126 -12.88 11.50 14.36
C GLU A 126 -11.92 10.35 14.05
N VAL A 127 -11.22 9.87 15.09
CA VAL A 127 -10.24 8.78 14.95
C VAL A 127 -10.76 7.52 15.63
N PHE A 128 -11.16 6.55 14.83
CA PHE A 128 -11.59 5.23 15.27
C PHE A 128 -10.39 4.26 15.35
N HIS A 129 -9.58 4.42 16.39
CA HIS A 129 -8.44 3.55 16.70
C HIS A 129 -8.07 3.60 18.20
N GLY A 130 -7.44 2.55 18.74
CA GLY A 130 -6.93 2.58 20.14
C GLY A 130 -8.02 2.74 21.21
N ASP A 131 -7.72 3.45 22.30
CA ASP A 131 -8.68 3.65 23.40
C ASP A 131 -9.83 4.62 23.04
N ASN A 132 -9.62 5.49 22.06
CA ASN A 132 -10.64 6.44 21.54
C ASN A 132 -11.85 5.74 20.90
N ARG A 133 -11.76 4.42 20.68
CA ARG A 133 -12.90 3.59 20.22
C ARG A 133 -14.07 3.58 21.20
N LYS A 134 -13.79 3.71 22.51
CA LYS A 134 -14.80 3.57 23.56
C LYS A 134 -15.67 4.81 23.72
N SER A 135 -15.25 5.95 23.19
CA SER A 135 -15.95 7.23 23.33
C SER A 135 -16.85 7.58 22.15
N LEU A 136 -16.72 6.89 21.01
CA LEU A 136 -17.46 7.21 19.80
C LEU A 136 -18.83 6.52 19.80
N THR A 137 -19.89 7.32 19.77
CA THR A 137 -21.27 6.86 19.66
C THR A 137 -21.68 6.70 18.19
N SER A 138 -22.78 5.99 17.93
CA SER A 138 -23.35 5.92 16.58
C SER A 138 -23.72 7.30 16.02
N GLU A 139 -24.10 8.24 16.89
CA GLU A 139 -24.44 9.62 16.52
C GLU A 139 -23.19 10.41 16.06
N ASP A 140 -22.05 10.22 16.74
CA ASP A 140 -20.77 10.81 16.33
C ASP A 140 -20.35 10.30 14.94
N LEU A 141 -20.54 9.00 14.70
CA LEU A 141 -20.20 8.34 13.44
C LEU A 141 -21.16 8.72 12.29
N GLN A 142 -22.34 9.23 12.61
CA GLN A 142 -23.33 9.70 11.64
C GLN A 142 -23.17 11.19 11.32
N SER A 143 -22.78 12.01 12.30
CA SER A 143 -22.73 13.47 12.18
C SER A 143 -21.37 14.03 11.70
N THR A 144 -20.30 13.24 11.86
CA THR A 144 -18.94 13.66 11.48
C THR A 144 -18.72 13.57 9.96
N MET A 145 -17.88 14.44 9.40
CA MET A 145 -17.57 14.43 7.95
C MET A 145 -16.55 13.36 7.57
N LEU A 146 -15.59 13.07 8.46
CA LEU A 146 -14.48 12.16 8.21
C LEU A 146 -14.22 11.25 9.40
N ILE A 147 -14.12 9.95 9.16
CA ILE A 147 -13.68 8.97 10.16
C ILE A 147 -12.39 8.33 9.69
N LEU A 148 -11.32 8.48 10.48
CA LEU A 148 -10.03 7.84 10.25
C LEU A 148 -9.95 6.53 11.01
N THR A 149 -9.66 5.44 10.31
CA THR A 149 -9.46 4.12 10.91
C THR A 149 -8.34 3.35 10.23
N THR A 150 -7.98 2.19 10.78
CA THR A 150 -6.93 1.34 10.22
C THR A 150 -7.47 0.03 9.67
N TYR A 151 -6.71 -0.59 8.77
CA TYR A 151 -7.04 -1.90 8.19
C TYR A 151 -7.29 -3.01 9.21
N GLU A 152 -6.69 -2.92 10.39
CA GLU A 152 -6.87 -3.89 11.48
C GLU A 152 -8.22 -3.73 12.20
N MET A 153 -8.85 -2.56 12.04
CA MET A 153 -10.13 -2.23 12.68
C MET A 153 -11.35 -2.69 11.88
N ILE A 154 -11.13 -3.24 10.67
CA ILE A 154 -12.20 -3.70 9.80
C ILE A 154 -12.37 -5.22 9.96
N GLY A 155 -13.46 -5.63 10.61
CA GLY A 155 -13.83 -7.02 10.79
C GLY A 155 -15.14 -7.21 11.55
N THR A 156 -15.82 -8.35 11.36
CA THR A 156 -17.10 -8.68 12.00
C THR A 156 -16.96 -9.23 13.41
N SER A 157 -15.82 -9.85 13.72
CA SER A 157 -15.54 -10.32 15.07
C SER A 157 -14.96 -9.20 15.92
N GLY A 158 -15.77 -8.65 16.83
CA GLY A 158 -15.26 -7.92 17.99
C GLY A 158 -14.08 -8.71 18.58
N ASN A 159 -13.00 -8.02 18.92
CA ASN A 159 -11.78 -8.65 19.41
C ASN A 159 -12.14 -9.71 20.46
N LYS A 160 -11.72 -10.98 20.29
CA LYS A 160 -12.11 -12.08 21.23
C LYS A 160 -11.70 -11.78 22.68
N LYS A 161 -10.75 -10.87 22.88
CA LYS A 161 -10.31 -10.38 24.20
C LYS A 161 -11.22 -9.28 24.79
N HIS A 162 -12.07 -8.64 23.99
CA HIS A 162 -12.96 -7.54 24.39
C HIS A 162 -14.32 -7.63 23.67
N PRO A 163 -15.27 -8.45 24.18
CA PRO A 163 -16.57 -8.70 23.56
C PRO A 163 -17.50 -7.47 23.47
N ASN A 164 -17.24 -6.40 24.23
CA ASN A 164 -18.03 -5.16 24.20
C ASN A 164 -17.46 -4.08 23.27
N GLN A 165 -16.47 -4.41 22.42
CA GLN A 165 -15.87 -3.43 21.50
C GLN A 165 -16.47 -3.61 20.10
N HIS A 166 -17.26 -2.63 19.67
CA HIS A 166 -17.76 -2.55 18.30
C HIS A 166 -16.59 -2.35 17.34
N ASN A 167 -16.58 -3.09 16.23
CA ASN A 167 -15.76 -2.79 15.08
C ASN A 167 -16.61 -2.02 14.06
N ILE A 168 -15.99 -1.35 13.10
CA ILE A 168 -16.70 -0.63 12.03
C ILE A 168 -17.70 -1.54 11.31
N GLY A 169 -17.32 -2.79 11.04
CA GLY A 169 -18.18 -3.76 10.36
C GLY A 169 -19.40 -4.21 11.19
N ALA A 170 -19.39 -4.01 12.51
CA ALA A 170 -20.51 -4.37 13.39
C ALA A 170 -21.60 -3.28 13.46
N LEU A 171 -21.33 -2.09 12.92
CA LEU A 171 -22.25 -0.96 12.97
C LEU A 171 -23.37 -1.04 11.92
N ASP A 172 -23.22 -1.90 10.90
CA ASP A 172 -24.14 -2.08 9.77
C ASP A 172 -24.58 -0.76 9.09
N LEU A 173 -23.68 0.23 9.07
CA LEU A 173 -23.91 1.52 8.44
C LEU A 173 -23.68 1.46 6.92
N PHE A 174 -24.52 2.18 6.20
CA PHE A 174 -24.32 2.47 4.78
C PHE A 174 -23.54 3.78 4.65
N TRP A 175 -22.27 3.68 4.27
CA TRP A 175 -21.37 4.83 4.18
C TRP A 175 -21.60 5.64 2.92
N PHE A 176 -21.58 6.97 3.00
CA PHE A 176 -21.54 7.80 1.79
C PHE A 176 -20.31 7.47 0.95
N ARG A 177 -19.14 7.41 1.59
CA ARG A 177 -17.88 7.13 0.90
C ARG A 177 -16.93 6.30 1.75
N ILE A 178 -16.26 5.34 1.10
CA ILE A 178 -15.10 4.65 1.67
C ILE A 178 -13.86 5.05 0.87
N VAL A 179 -12.80 5.44 1.55
CA VAL A 179 -11.49 5.73 0.95
C VAL A 179 -10.49 4.71 1.50
N LEU A 180 -9.77 4.03 0.60
CA LEU A 180 -8.68 3.14 0.97
C LEU A 180 -7.34 3.79 0.64
N ASP A 181 -6.57 4.11 1.67
CA ASP A 181 -5.19 4.59 1.53
C ASP A 181 -4.23 3.40 1.45
N GLU A 182 -3.26 3.46 0.53
CA GLU A 182 -2.42 2.32 0.16
C GLU A 182 -3.23 1.06 -0.18
N ALA A 183 -4.20 1.21 -1.08
CA ALA A 183 -5.15 0.16 -1.49
C ALA A 183 -4.48 -1.14 -1.99
N HIS A 184 -3.20 -1.11 -2.34
CA HIS A 184 -2.45 -2.33 -2.66
C HIS A 184 -2.37 -3.34 -1.50
N LEU A 185 -2.66 -2.93 -0.25
CA LEU A 185 -2.72 -3.80 0.93
C LEU A 185 -3.87 -4.82 0.89
N ILE A 186 -4.89 -4.63 0.07
CA ILE A 186 -6.06 -5.52 -0.07
C ILE A 186 -6.01 -6.43 -1.30
N ARG A 187 -4.85 -6.56 -1.94
CA ARG A 187 -4.63 -7.33 -3.20
C ARG A 187 -5.09 -8.79 -3.20
N ASN A 188 -5.28 -9.40 -2.03
CA ASN A 188 -5.68 -10.80 -1.92
C ASN A 188 -7.13 -10.91 -1.43
N ALA A 189 -8.04 -11.16 -2.37
CA ALA A 189 -9.47 -11.37 -2.13
C ALA A 189 -9.78 -12.46 -1.09
N ALA A 190 -8.90 -13.45 -0.90
CA ALA A 190 -9.12 -14.53 0.07
C ALA A 190 -8.82 -14.12 1.52
N THR A 191 -8.18 -12.98 1.76
CA THR A 191 -7.87 -12.56 3.13
C THR A 191 -9.11 -12.04 3.84
N HIS A 192 -9.30 -12.43 5.10
CA HIS A 192 -10.44 -11.98 5.93
C HIS A 192 -10.57 -10.46 5.96
N ARG A 193 -9.44 -9.74 5.93
CA ARG A 193 -9.38 -8.28 5.85
C ARG A 193 -10.05 -7.76 4.58
N THR A 194 -9.65 -8.26 3.40
CA THR A 194 -10.23 -7.83 2.12
C THR A 194 -11.71 -8.16 2.06
N GLN A 195 -12.12 -9.35 2.49
CA GLN A 195 -13.53 -9.74 2.55
C GLN A 195 -14.35 -8.84 3.48
N SER A 196 -13.81 -8.51 4.65
CA SER A 196 -14.47 -7.61 5.60
C SER A 196 -14.71 -6.22 5.02
N ILE A 197 -13.74 -5.70 4.26
CA ILE A 197 -13.86 -4.40 3.58
C ILE A 197 -14.85 -4.47 2.40
N GLN A 198 -14.80 -5.53 1.60
CA GLN A 198 -15.72 -5.74 0.47
C GLN A 198 -17.20 -5.84 0.92
N ASN A 199 -17.43 -6.40 2.11
CA ASN A 199 -18.76 -6.52 2.70
C ASN A 199 -19.32 -5.21 3.26
N LEU A 200 -18.49 -4.17 3.42
CA LEU A 200 -18.99 -2.85 3.83
C LEU A 200 -19.94 -2.28 2.77
N GLN A 201 -21.02 -1.70 3.25
CA GLN A 201 -22.01 -1.03 2.40
C GLN A 201 -21.57 0.42 2.20
N CYS A 202 -21.46 0.87 0.96
CA CYS A 202 -21.11 2.27 0.66
C CYS A 202 -21.69 2.75 -0.67
N GLN A 203 -21.90 4.05 -0.85
CA GLN A 203 -22.32 4.61 -2.15
C GLN A 203 -21.13 4.76 -3.09
N PHE A 204 -19.96 5.15 -2.58
CA PHE A 204 -18.75 5.36 -3.37
C PHE A 204 -17.49 4.77 -2.73
N VAL A 205 -16.60 4.19 -3.54
CA VAL A 205 -15.29 3.70 -3.11
C VAL A 205 -14.16 4.42 -3.85
N LEU A 206 -13.23 5.00 -3.12
CA LEU A 206 -12.01 5.60 -3.65
C LEU A 206 -10.77 4.82 -3.20
N CYS A 207 -10.05 4.23 -4.15
CA CYS A 207 -8.76 3.58 -3.89
C CYS A 207 -7.61 4.54 -4.16
N LEU A 208 -6.80 4.85 -3.15
CA LEU A 208 -5.56 5.60 -3.27
C LEU A 208 -4.38 4.63 -3.27
N THR A 209 -3.55 4.66 -4.31
CA THR A 209 -2.36 3.79 -4.37
C THR A 209 -1.33 4.37 -5.33
N GLY A 210 -0.03 4.32 -5.01
CA GLY A 210 1.01 4.65 -5.99
C GLY A 210 1.26 3.51 -7.00
N THR A 211 0.80 2.30 -6.67
CA THR A 211 1.09 1.07 -7.42
C THR A 211 -0.17 0.23 -7.52
N PRO A 212 -1.08 0.52 -8.47
CA PRO A 212 -2.34 -0.22 -8.61
C PRO A 212 -2.13 -1.68 -9.05
N VAL A 213 -1.06 -1.96 -9.78
CA VAL A 213 -0.64 -3.32 -10.16
C VAL A 213 0.79 -3.52 -9.65
N GLN A 214 0.97 -4.46 -8.71
CA GLN A 214 2.30 -4.76 -8.16
C GLN A 214 2.88 -6.03 -8.79
N ASN A 215 2.22 -7.18 -8.62
CA ASN A 215 2.82 -8.47 -8.95
C ASN A 215 2.01 -9.27 -9.97
N ARG A 216 0.67 -9.20 -9.90
CA ARG A 216 -0.22 -10.05 -10.69
C ARG A 216 -1.48 -9.31 -11.12
N LEU A 217 -2.09 -9.75 -12.23
CA LEU A 217 -3.40 -9.28 -12.68
C LEU A 217 -4.51 -9.55 -11.65
N THR A 218 -4.34 -10.56 -10.80
CA THR A 218 -5.24 -10.85 -9.68
C THR A 218 -5.25 -9.76 -8.60
N ASP A 219 -4.16 -8.99 -8.48
CA ASP A 219 -4.11 -7.85 -7.57
C ASP A 219 -5.08 -6.76 -8.06
N LEU A 220 -5.11 -6.55 -9.38
CA LEU A 220 -6.03 -5.60 -10.01
C LEU A 220 -7.48 -6.08 -9.93
N GLN A 221 -7.74 -7.36 -10.16
CA GLN A 221 -9.08 -7.95 -9.99
C GLN A 221 -9.63 -7.60 -8.60
N SER A 222 -8.84 -7.80 -7.54
CA SER A 222 -9.28 -7.53 -6.16
C SER A 222 -9.66 -6.06 -5.94
N LEU A 223 -8.95 -5.13 -6.58
CA LEU A 223 -9.30 -3.71 -6.58
C LEU A 223 -10.60 -3.44 -7.35
N ILE A 224 -10.76 -4.00 -8.55
CA ILE A 224 -11.96 -3.78 -9.37
C ILE A 224 -13.22 -4.36 -8.71
N THR A 225 -13.13 -5.55 -8.10
CA THR A 225 -14.24 -6.12 -7.31
C THR A 225 -14.65 -5.19 -6.16
N LEU A 226 -13.70 -4.47 -5.55
CA LEU A 226 -14.02 -3.50 -4.51
C LEU A 226 -14.76 -2.26 -5.05
N LEU A 227 -14.47 -1.84 -6.28
CA LEU A 227 -15.19 -0.73 -6.90
C LEU A 227 -16.66 -1.07 -7.21
N LYS A 228 -17.05 -2.36 -7.08
CA LYS A 228 -18.42 -2.88 -7.28
C LYS A 228 -19.03 -2.50 -8.63
N ILE A 229 -18.20 -2.39 -9.65
CA ILE A 229 -18.62 -2.08 -11.02
C ILE A 229 -19.27 -3.32 -11.60
N HIS A 230 -20.56 -3.23 -11.94
CA HIS A 230 -21.34 -4.35 -12.46
C HIS A 230 -20.65 -5.05 -13.64
N SER A 231 -20.70 -6.38 -13.63
CA SER A 231 -20.06 -7.30 -14.60
C SER A 231 -18.54 -7.38 -14.49
N TRP A 232 -17.87 -6.32 -14.06
CA TRP A 232 -16.43 -6.31 -13.83
C TRP A 232 -16.07 -6.77 -12.41
N ASP A 233 -17.01 -6.74 -11.47
CA ASP A 233 -16.88 -7.24 -10.11
C ASP A 233 -16.93 -8.77 -10.01
N GLU A 234 -17.44 -9.43 -11.05
CA GLU A 234 -17.59 -10.88 -11.15
C GLU A 234 -16.25 -11.62 -11.34
N GLU A 235 -15.90 -12.49 -10.40
CA GLU A 235 -14.61 -13.18 -10.37
C GLU A 235 -14.36 -14.08 -11.60
N TRP A 236 -15.41 -14.70 -12.14
CA TRP A 236 -15.28 -15.60 -13.29
C TRP A 236 -14.91 -14.84 -14.58
N VAL A 237 -15.32 -13.58 -14.75
CA VAL A 237 -14.93 -12.74 -15.91
C VAL A 237 -13.42 -12.59 -15.94
N TRP A 238 -12.80 -12.42 -14.77
CA TRP A 238 -11.36 -12.32 -14.65
C TRP A 238 -10.67 -13.67 -14.82
N ARG A 239 -11.08 -14.67 -14.04
CA ARG A 239 -10.40 -15.98 -14.00
C ARG A 239 -10.54 -16.76 -15.30
N SER A 240 -11.72 -16.77 -15.90
CA SER A 240 -12.02 -17.60 -17.08
C SER A 240 -11.78 -16.87 -18.40
N CYS A 241 -11.92 -15.54 -18.44
CA CYS A 241 -11.84 -14.78 -19.69
C CYS A 241 -10.58 -13.89 -19.78
N LEU A 242 -10.46 -12.88 -18.90
CA LEU A 242 -9.42 -11.85 -19.02
C LEU A 242 -8.02 -12.37 -18.71
N VAL A 243 -7.81 -13.03 -17.57
CA VAL A 243 -6.47 -13.45 -17.11
C VAL A 243 -5.81 -14.43 -18.10
N PRO A 244 -6.49 -15.49 -18.59
CA PRO A 244 -5.88 -16.40 -19.57
C PRO A 244 -5.48 -15.69 -20.86
N ARG A 245 -6.33 -14.78 -21.37
CA ARG A 245 -6.08 -14.02 -22.60
C ARG A 245 -4.96 -13.00 -22.44
N MET A 246 -4.86 -12.35 -21.28
CA MET A 246 -3.76 -11.45 -20.97
C MET A 246 -2.42 -12.20 -20.87
N ASN A 247 -2.41 -13.41 -20.30
CA ASN A 247 -1.18 -14.21 -20.19
C ASN A 247 -0.60 -14.63 -21.55
N VAL A 248 -1.43 -14.77 -22.57
CA VAL A 248 -1.00 -15.04 -23.96
C VAL A 248 -0.82 -13.78 -24.80
N GLY A 249 -1.01 -12.58 -24.22
CA GLY A 249 -0.83 -11.30 -24.90
C GLY A 249 -1.90 -10.99 -25.95
N ALA A 250 -3.12 -11.48 -25.77
CA ALA A 250 -4.22 -11.23 -26.71
C ALA A 250 -4.58 -9.74 -26.77
N ARG A 251 -4.63 -9.18 -27.99
CA ARG A 251 -4.83 -7.73 -28.20
C ARG A 251 -6.18 -7.25 -27.70
N GLU A 252 -7.22 -8.07 -27.87
CA GLU A 252 -8.57 -7.78 -27.40
C GLU A 252 -8.61 -7.59 -25.88
N ALA A 253 -7.93 -8.46 -25.13
CA ALA A 253 -7.89 -8.38 -23.67
C ALA A 253 -7.10 -7.16 -23.16
N ILE A 254 -5.96 -6.84 -23.81
CA ILE A 254 -5.17 -5.65 -23.48
C ILE A 254 -5.99 -4.38 -23.73
N LYS A 255 -6.70 -4.31 -24.86
CA LYS A 255 -7.55 -3.16 -25.20
C LYS A 255 -8.68 -2.99 -24.20
N THR A 256 -9.41 -4.09 -23.90
CA THR A 256 -10.46 -4.11 -22.89
C THR A 256 -9.96 -3.62 -21.53
N LEU A 257 -8.82 -4.13 -21.07
CA LEU A 257 -8.26 -3.75 -19.77
C LEU A 257 -7.81 -2.28 -19.77
N SER A 258 -7.23 -1.81 -20.86
CA SER A 258 -6.79 -0.42 -21.00
C SER A 258 -7.97 0.54 -20.93
N GLN A 259 -9.08 0.24 -21.64
CA GLN A 259 -10.30 1.03 -21.59
C GLN A 259 -10.95 1.01 -20.20
N LEU A 260 -10.95 -0.13 -19.52
CA LEU A 260 -11.45 -0.23 -18.15
C LEU A 260 -10.63 0.68 -17.22
N MET A 261 -9.30 0.57 -17.29
CA MET A 261 -8.41 1.41 -16.48
C MET A 261 -8.57 2.88 -16.81
N GLU A 262 -8.72 3.28 -18.06
CA GLU A 262 -8.96 4.67 -18.45
C GLU A 262 -10.26 5.24 -17.88
N ALA A 263 -11.30 4.40 -17.77
CA ALA A 263 -12.58 4.81 -17.20
C ALA A 263 -12.55 4.97 -15.67
N VAL A 264 -11.80 4.11 -14.96
CA VAL A 264 -11.90 4.02 -13.49
C VAL A 264 -10.66 4.55 -12.76
N CYS A 265 -9.56 4.80 -13.47
CA CYS A 265 -8.26 5.10 -12.86
C CYS A 265 -7.66 6.38 -13.42
N LEU A 266 -7.29 7.30 -12.52
CA LEU A 266 -6.42 8.42 -12.85
C LEU A 266 -5.01 8.11 -12.36
N ARG A 267 -4.05 8.00 -13.29
CA ARG A 267 -2.64 7.74 -13.00
C ARG A 267 -1.75 8.81 -13.59
N ARG A 268 -0.94 9.47 -12.77
CA ARG A 268 0.08 10.44 -13.21
C ARG A 268 1.40 10.19 -12.51
N THR A 269 2.48 10.37 -13.26
CA THR A 269 3.84 10.15 -12.76
C THR A 269 4.52 11.46 -12.41
N LYS A 270 5.50 11.40 -11.50
CA LYS A 270 6.31 12.57 -11.14
C LYS A 270 7.04 13.15 -12.33
N ASP A 271 7.61 12.31 -13.18
CA ASP A 271 8.43 12.74 -14.32
C ASP A 271 7.63 13.60 -15.32
N VAL A 272 6.32 13.34 -15.44
CA VAL A 272 5.43 14.09 -16.35
C VAL A 272 4.94 15.39 -15.71
N LEU A 273 4.77 15.43 -14.38
CA LEU A 273 4.14 16.55 -13.68
C LEU A 273 5.13 17.52 -13.04
N LEU A 274 6.29 17.03 -12.63
CA LEU A 274 7.26 17.73 -11.83
C LEU A 274 8.59 17.61 -12.56
N ASN A 275 9.12 18.75 -13.01
CA ASN A 275 10.44 18.86 -13.65
C ASN A 275 11.55 18.61 -12.62
N PHE A 276 11.61 17.40 -12.05
CA PHE A 276 12.67 16.99 -11.16
C PHE A 276 13.95 16.72 -11.94
N PRO A 277 15.12 16.93 -11.32
CA PRO A 277 16.37 16.43 -11.87
C PRO A 277 16.31 14.89 -11.98
N GLU A 278 17.00 14.34 -12.97
CA GLU A 278 17.02 12.89 -13.19
C GLU A 278 17.47 12.15 -11.92
N LYS A 279 16.71 11.10 -11.58
CA LYS A 279 17.08 10.19 -10.49
C LYS A 279 18.33 9.41 -10.92
N VAL A 280 19.46 9.69 -10.26
CA VAL A 280 20.70 8.97 -10.51
C VAL A 280 20.77 7.73 -9.61
N GLU A 281 20.66 6.54 -10.20
CA GLU A 281 20.87 5.27 -9.49
C GLU A 281 22.30 4.77 -9.71
N LYS A 282 23.03 4.52 -8.62
CA LYS A 282 24.39 3.99 -8.67
C LYS A 282 24.47 2.68 -7.90
N PHE A 283 24.93 1.63 -8.56
CA PHE A 283 25.23 0.36 -7.92
C PHE A 283 26.68 0.39 -7.43
N ILE A 284 26.85 0.24 -6.12
CA ILE A 284 28.17 0.22 -5.50
C ILE A 284 28.50 -1.22 -5.15
N LEU A 285 29.50 -1.78 -5.84
CA LEU A 285 30.03 -3.09 -5.51
C LEU A 285 30.97 -2.98 -4.32
N VAL A 286 30.57 -3.55 -3.20
CA VAL A 286 31.37 -3.59 -1.97
C VAL A 286 31.93 -4.99 -1.78
N LYS A 287 33.23 -5.08 -1.52
CA LYS A 287 33.90 -6.35 -1.23
C LYS A 287 33.66 -6.77 0.22
N ILE A 288 33.60 -8.07 0.45
CA ILE A 288 33.64 -8.65 1.79
C ILE A 288 35.03 -8.37 2.38
N SER A 289 35.10 -8.06 3.67
CA SER A 289 36.39 -7.83 4.34
C SER A 289 37.26 -9.09 4.25
N SER A 290 38.57 -8.92 4.08
CA SER A 290 39.52 -10.02 3.84
C SER A 290 39.45 -11.11 4.92
N GLU A 291 39.16 -10.74 6.16
CA GLU A 291 38.98 -11.62 7.31
C GLU A 291 37.85 -12.65 7.11
N TRP A 292 36.86 -12.34 6.27
CA TRP A 292 35.61 -13.11 6.09
C TRP A 292 35.46 -13.70 4.70
N GLU A 293 36.43 -13.47 3.80
CA GLU A 293 36.33 -13.88 2.40
C GLU A 293 36.33 -15.40 2.22
N GLU A 294 37.21 -16.12 2.95
CA GLU A 294 37.27 -17.59 2.91
C GLU A 294 35.98 -18.20 3.45
N ILE A 295 35.51 -17.75 4.62
CA ILE A 295 34.24 -18.19 5.21
C ILE A 295 33.07 -17.95 4.24
N SER A 296 33.03 -16.80 3.57
CA SER A 296 31.99 -16.54 2.57
C SER A 296 32.01 -17.52 1.41
N LYS A 297 33.21 -17.89 0.93
CA LYS A 297 33.38 -18.85 -0.17
C LYS A 297 32.93 -20.23 0.26
N ASP A 298 33.31 -20.66 1.45
CA ASP A 298 32.91 -21.95 2.02
C ASP A 298 31.39 -22.05 2.14
N LEU A 299 30.73 -21.06 2.77
CA LEU A 299 29.27 -21.03 2.91
C LEU A 299 28.56 -21.06 1.55
N HIS A 300 29.07 -20.32 0.57
CA HIS A 300 28.51 -20.30 -0.78
C HIS A 300 28.71 -21.65 -1.50
N GLN A 301 29.87 -22.27 -1.36
CA GLN A 301 30.17 -23.56 -1.95
C GLN A 301 29.29 -24.66 -1.34
N THR A 302 29.12 -24.66 -0.01
CA THR A 302 28.20 -25.55 0.70
C THR A 302 26.77 -25.37 0.16
N PHE A 303 26.28 -24.14 0.03
CA PHE A 303 24.96 -23.87 -0.53
C PHE A 303 24.79 -24.41 -1.96
N ILE A 304 25.79 -24.23 -2.83
CA ILE A 304 25.77 -24.79 -4.19
C ILE A 304 25.78 -26.32 -4.19
N GLN A 305 26.52 -26.96 -3.27
CA GLN A 305 26.54 -28.41 -3.17
C GLN A 305 25.17 -28.97 -2.77
N TYR A 306 24.49 -28.35 -1.81
CA TYR A 306 23.17 -28.79 -1.35
C TYR A 306 22.04 -28.48 -2.33
N PHE A 307 22.05 -27.30 -2.96
CA PHE A 307 20.91 -26.78 -3.74
C PHE A 307 21.20 -26.47 -5.20
N GLY A 308 22.44 -26.58 -5.64
CA GLY A 308 22.85 -26.28 -7.00
C GLY A 308 22.23 -27.24 -8.02
N ARG A 309 22.16 -26.77 -9.27
CA ARG A 309 21.59 -27.53 -10.40
C ARG A 309 22.35 -28.83 -10.70
N LEU A 310 23.63 -28.92 -10.32
CA LEU A 310 24.53 -30.04 -10.58
C LEU A 310 24.62 -31.03 -9.40
N ARG A 311 23.72 -30.95 -8.42
CA ARG A 311 23.71 -31.89 -7.29
C ARG A 311 23.54 -33.34 -7.77
N THR A 312 24.28 -34.24 -7.15
CA THR A 312 24.30 -35.67 -7.48
C THR A 312 23.13 -36.44 -6.86
N ALA A 313 22.41 -35.87 -5.90
CA ALA A 313 21.27 -36.49 -5.23
C ALA A 313 19.93 -36.20 -5.96
N GLY A 314 19.20 -37.25 -6.32
CA GLY A 314 17.91 -37.19 -7.03
C GLY A 314 16.69 -36.80 -6.17
N GLU A 315 16.88 -36.59 -4.86
CA GLU A 315 15.78 -36.27 -3.93
C GLU A 315 15.37 -34.80 -4.02
N ARG A 316 14.07 -34.50 -3.85
CA ARG A 316 13.60 -33.11 -3.73
C ARG A 316 14.21 -32.48 -2.48
N TRP A 317 14.84 -31.31 -2.63
CA TRP A 317 15.35 -30.54 -1.49
C TRP A 317 14.19 -29.90 -0.72
N ASP A 318 14.36 -29.77 0.60
CA ASP A 318 13.40 -29.04 1.44
C ASP A 318 13.45 -27.55 1.12
N SER A 319 12.30 -27.01 0.70
CA SER A 319 12.17 -25.60 0.36
C SER A 319 12.44 -24.68 1.54
N SER A 320 12.11 -25.11 2.75
CA SER A 320 12.33 -24.33 3.97
C SER A 320 13.82 -24.14 4.24
N GLU A 321 14.60 -25.22 4.14
CA GLU A 321 16.04 -25.21 4.35
C GLU A 321 16.79 -24.39 3.28
N PHE A 322 16.36 -24.46 2.02
CA PHE A 322 16.88 -23.59 0.97
C PHE A 322 16.68 -22.10 1.29
N PHE A 323 15.46 -21.70 1.63
CA PHE A 323 15.19 -20.29 1.95
C PHE A 323 15.88 -19.86 3.24
N ARG A 324 16.06 -20.76 4.21
CA ARG A 324 16.85 -20.50 5.42
C ARG A 324 18.31 -20.19 5.06
N GLN A 325 18.99 -21.06 4.31
CA GLN A 325 20.39 -20.84 3.94
C GLN A 325 20.58 -19.65 3.00
N LEU A 326 19.67 -19.46 2.04
CA LEU A 326 19.71 -18.29 1.16
C LEU A 326 19.54 -16.98 1.95
N THR A 327 18.66 -16.97 2.96
CA THR A 327 18.50 -15.82 3.86
C THR A 327 19.74 -15.60 4.70
N MET A 328 20.34 -16.66 5.25
CA MET A 328 21.60 -16.58 6.02
C MET A 328 22.72 -15.99 5.17
N LEU A 329 22.93 -16.45 3.92
CA LEU A 329 23.95 -15.90 3.02
C LEU A 329 23.71 -14.40 2.74
N ARG A 330 22.46 -14.01 2.50
CA ARG A 330 22.10 -12.59 2.32
C ARG A 330 22.40 -11.76 3.57
N GLN A 331 22.16 -12.33 4.76
CA GLN A 331 22.47 -11.67 6.02
C GLN A 331 23.98 -11.61 6.28
N PHE A 332 24.74 -12.65 5.95
CA PHE A 332 26.20 -12.66 6.01
C PHE A 332 26.80 -11.53 5.17
N CYS A 333 26.30 -11.33 3.94
CA CYS A 333 26.69 -10.20 3.08
C CYS A 333 26.37 -8.83 3.68
N ASN A 334 25.51 -8.75 4.70
CA ASN A 334 25.31 -7.52 5.48
C ASN A 334 26.29 -7.46 6.65
N HIS A 335 26.40 -8.53 7.44
CA HIS A 335 27.38 -8.64 8.52
C HIS A 335 27.62 -10.12 8.87
N PRO A 336 28.87 -10.57 9.10
CA PRO A 336 29.19 -11.98 9.40
C PRO A 336 28.55 -12.50 10.71
N LEU A 337 28.22 -11.58 11.63
CA LEU A 337 27.51 -11.86 12.89
C LEU A 337 26.21 -12.65 12.66
N PHE A 338 25.52 -12.44 11.54
CA PHE A 338 24.27 -13.13 11.26
C PHE A 338 24.44 -14.60 10.90
N ALA A 339 25.65 -15.04 10.51
CA ALA A 339 25.98 -16.44 10.30
C ALA A 339 26.77 -17.05 11.45
N ARG A 340 26.74 -16.45 12.65
CA ARG A 340 27.51 -16.92 13.82
C ARG A 340 27.32 -18.41 14.13
N SER A 341 26.17 -19.02 13.82
CA SER A 341 25.95 -20.46 14.05
C SER A 341 26.80 -21.34 13.15
N GLU A 342 27.21 -20.84 11.98
CA GLU A 342 27.99 -21.55 10.97
C GLU A 342 29.50 -21.29 11.14
N ILE A 343 29.88 -20.35 12.02
CA ILE A 343 31.27 -19.93 12.21
C ILE A 343 31.79 -20.55 13.51
N LEU A 344 32.80 -21.41 13.38
CA LEU A 344 33.40 -22.12 14.51
C LEU A 344 34.04 -21.18 15.54
N HIS A 345 34.69 -20.12 15.06
CA HIS A 345 35.35 -19.12 15.90
C HIS A 345 34.43 -17.91 16.11
N GLN A 346 34.17 -17.55 17.36
CA GLN A 346 33.33 -16.40 17.72
C GLN A 346 34.20 -15.22 18.13
N PRO A 347 34.71 -14.40 17.18
CA PRO A 347 35.48 -13.23 17.55
C PRO A 347 34.59 -12.17 18.20
N LYS A 348 35.23 -11.14 18.74
CA LYS A 348 34.52 -9.91 19.10
C LYS A 348 34.05 -9.23 17.81
N TRP A 349 32.76 -9.29 17.56
CA TRP A 349 32.12 -8.66 16.40
C TRP A 349 32.25 -7.14 16.43
N ARG A 350 32.71 -6.57 15.33
CA ARG A 350 32.89 -5.13 15.12
C ARG A 350 32.08 -4.71 13.90
N TRP A 351 31.55 -3.49 13.88
CA TRP A 351 30.80 -3.02 12.71
C TRP A 351 31.67 -2.94 11.44
N GLN A 352 32.99 -2.78 11.60
CA GLN A 352 33.99 -2.79 10.54
C GLN A 352 34.11 -4.16 9.82
N ASP A 353 33.60 -5.23 10.43
CA ASP A 353 33.55 -6.55 9.81
C ASP A 353 32.58 -6.56 8.61
N SER A 354 31.70 -5.56 8.49
CA SER A 354 30.87 -5.32 7.32
C SER A 354 31.49 -4.29 6.38
N GLY A 355 31.94 -4.74 5.21
CA GLY A 355 32.37 -3.84 4.13
C GLY A 355 31.30 -2.81 3.75
N LYS A 356 30.01 -3.17 3.85
CA LYS A 356 28.90 -2.24 3.54
C LYS A 356 28.82 -1.10 4.56
N ILE A 357 28.98 -1.39 5.85
CA ILE A 357 28.96 -0.36 6.89
C ILE A 357 30.20 0.52 6.77
N VAL A 358 31.37 -0.06 6.55
CA VAL A 358 32.61 0.71 6.33
C VAL A 358 32.42 1.70 5.18
N HIS A 359 31.97 1.21 4.02
CA HIS A 359 31.72 2.05 2.87
C HIS A 359 30.65 3.13 3.12
N LEU A 360 29.57 2.79 3.83
CA LEU A 360 28.50 3.73 4.20
C LEU A 360 29.05 4.86 5.09
N VAL A 361 29.80 4.52 6.15
CA VAL A 361 30.37 5.50 7.08
C VAL A 361 31.36 6.42 6.38
N ASP A 362 32.22 5.89 5.52
CA ASP A 362 33.21 6.68 4.77
C ASP A 362 32.51 7.66 3.81
N ASN A 363 31.48 7.20 3.09
CA ASN A 363 30.68 8.06 2.22
C ASN A 363 29.94 9.14 3.00
N LEU A 364 29.32 8.80 4.14
CA LEU A 364 28.60 9.74 4.98
C LEU A 364 29.53 10.83 5.53
N LYS A 365 30.75 10.48 5.95
CA LYS A 365 31.74 11.47 6.39
C LYS A 365 32.10 12.46 5.29
N VAL A 366 32.30 11.98 4.06
CA VAL A 366 32.59 12.84 2.91
C VAL A 366 31.37 13.71 2.57
N PHE A 367 30.18 13.12 2.56
CA PHE A 367 28.93 13.80 2.20
C PHE A 367 28.56 14.89 3.20
N LEU A 368 28.58 14.57 4.49
CA LEU A 368 28.31 15.51 5.60
C LEU A 368 29.46 16.51 5.82
N GLY A 369 30.66 16.20 5.32
CA GLY A 369 31.84 17.06 5.35
C GLY A 369 31.78 18.27 4.40
N GLY A 370 30.69 18.45 3.63
CA GLY A 370 30.39 19.71 2.95
C GLY A 370 30.72 19.79 1.45
N VAL A 371 30.79 18.66 0.73
CA VAL A 371 31.25 18.65 -0.68
C VAL A 371 30.27 19.29 -1.68
N CYS A 372 29.04 19.68 -1.30
CA CYS A 372 28.02 20.06 -2.28
C CYS A 372 27.21 21.33 -1.97
N GLY A 373 27.70 22.34 -1.25
CA GLY A 373 26.99 23.64 -1.12
C GLY A 373 25.55 23.57 -0.57
N ILE A 374 25.19 22.46 0.09
CA ILE A 374 23.88 22.20 0.67
C ILE A 374 23.99 22.44 2.18
N GLU A 375 23.26 23.42 2.72
CA GLU A 375 23.33 23.84 4.14
C GLU A 375 22.93 22.73 5.13
N ARG A 376 22.09 21.77 4.72
CA ARG A 376 21.66 20.62 5.55
C ARG A 376 21.48 19.37 4.69
N THR A 377 22.52 18.57 4.57
CA THR A 377 22.48 17.28 3.89
C THR A 377 21.80 16.23 4.77
N LYS A 378 20.70 15.65 4.29
CA LYS A 378 20.01 14.53 4.94
C LYS A 378 20.17 13.27 4.08
N GLU A 379 20.41 12.12 4.71
CA GLU A 379 20.49 10.83 4.04
C GLU A 379 19.55 9.82 4.71
N VAL A 380 18.97 8.92 3.91
CA VAL A 380 18.05 7.89 4.40
C VAL A 380 18.62 6.52 4.05
N VAL A 381 18.85 5.70 5.07
CA VAL A 381 19.39 4.35 4.93
C VAL A 381 18.28 3.32 5.12
N PHE A 382 18.09 2.47 4.12
CA PHE A 382 17.08 1.40 4.15
C PHE A 382 17.74 0.02 4.33
N SER A 383 17.14 -0.83 5.16
CA SER A 383 17.51 -2.24 5.29
C SER A 383 16.27 -3.09 5.55
N SER A 384 16.20 -4.25 4.90
CA SER A 384 15.16 -5.25 5.18
C SER A 384 15.37 -6.02 6.49
N PHE A 385 16.56 -5.89 7.12
CA PHE A 385 16.90 -6.56 8.37
C PHE A 385 17.10 -5.53 9.48
N THR A 386 16.20 -5.51 10.46
CA THR A 386 16.24 -4.59 11.60
C THR A 386 17.49 -4.78 12.45
N GLY A 387 17.93 -6.03 12.64
CA GLY A 387 19.18 -6.33 13.33
C GLY A 387 20.40 -5.67 12.67
N PHE A 388 20.39 -5.48 11.34
CA PHE A 388 21.48 -4.83 10.62
C PHE A 388 21.49 -3.32 10.83
N LEU A 389 20.30 -2.69 10.91
CA LEU A 389 20.18 -1.28 11.30
C LEU A 389 20.79 -1.03 12.68
N GLY A 390 20.68 -1.99 13.61
CA GLY A 390 21.29 -1.88 14.94
C GLY A 390 22.82 -1.85 14.92
N ILE A 391 23.44 -2.48 13.93
CA ILE A 391 24.90 -2.43 13.76
C ILE A 391 25.30 -1.11 13.09
N ILE A 392 24.53 -0.65 12.10
CA ILE A 392 24.71 0.65 11.45
C ILE A 392 24.64 1.77 12.48
N GLU A 393 23.65 1.75 13.37
CA GLU A 393 23.53 2.76 14.44
C GLU A 393 24.77 2.87 15.31
N ARG A 394 25.32 1.74 15.77
CA ARG A 394 26.55 1.74 16.56
C ARG A 394 27.71 2.36 15.78
N ALA A 395 27.83 2.01 14.50
CA ALA A 395 28.84 2.58 13.63
C ALA A 395 28.68 4.11 13.50
N LEU A 396 27.45 4.59 13.29
CA LEU A 396 27.18 6.03 13.19
C LEU A 396 27.46 6.77 14.50
N GLN A 397 27.04 6.21 15.64
CA GLN A 397 27.29 6.77 16.97
C GLN A 397 28.79 6.87 17.30
N GLU A 398 29.55 5.80 17.06
CA GLU A 398 31.01 5.79 17.26
C GLU A 398 31.74 6.79 16.36
N ASN A 399 31.14 7.16 15.22
CA ASN A 399 31.67 8.16 14.29
C ASN A 399 31.06 9.56 14.47
N GLY A 400 30.26 9.78 15.52
CA GLY A 400 29.67 11.08 15.85
C GLY A 400 28.61 11.58 14.85
N ILE A 401 28.00 10.68 14.08
CA ILE A 401 26.98 11.03 13.08
C ILE A 401 25.59 10.96 13.73
N GLY A 402 24.88 12.09 13.71
CA GLY A 402 23.49 12.17 14.19
C GLY A 402 22.56 11.28 13.37
N LEU A 403 21.63 10.59 14.04
CA LEU A 403 20.70 9.67 13.40
C LEU A 403 19.34 9.68 14.08
N THR A 404 18.34 9.22 13.35
CA THR A 404 17.01 8.91 13.89
C THR A 404 16.49 7.63 13.23
N TRP A 405 15.58 6.92 13.91
CA TRP A 405 15.09 5.62 13.47
C TRP A 405 13.59 5.63 13.21
N LEU A 406 13.19 4.92 12.16
CA LEU A 406 11.79 4.60 11.90
C LEU A 406 11.64 3.09 11.71
N THR A 407 11.08 2.42 12.72
CA THR A 407 10.79 0.97 12.69
C THR A 407 9.30 0.71 12.86
N GLY A 408 8.83 -0.44 12.35
CA GLY A 408 7.40 -0.78 12.33
C GLY A 408 6.79 -1.10 13.69
N ASP A 409 7.62 -1.29 14.72
CA ASP A 409 7.25 -1.59 16.11
C ASP A 409 7.15 -0.35 17.01
N GLN A 410 7.51 0.84 16.52
CA GLN A 410 7.41 2.07 17.29
C GLN A 410 5.96 2.54 17.45
N ILE A 411 5.63 3.02 18.65
CA ILE A 411 4.35 3.70 18.93
C ILE A 411 4.28 4.98 18.08
N ILE A 412 3.09 5.30 17.56
CA ILE A 412 2.82 6.45 16.67
C ILE A 412 3.48 7.74 17.18
N LYS A 413 3.33 8.06 18.47
CA LYS A 413 3.91 9.27 19.07
C LYS A 413 5.43 9.36 18.88
N LYS A 414 6.15 8.26 19.14
CA LYS A 414 7.61 8.20 18.98
C LYS A 414 8.02 8.27 17.51
N ARG A 415 7.21 7.70 16.62
CA ARG A 415 7.40 7.80 15.17
C ARG A 415 7.31 9.26 14.69
N ASP A 416 6.29 9.99 15.15
CA ASP A 416 6.10 11.40 14.79
C ASP A 416 7.20 12.29 15.39
N GLU A 417 7.62 12.04 16.64
CA GLU A 417 8.78 12.69 17.26
C GLU A 417 10.06 12.51 16.44
N ASN A 418 10.34 11.27 16.00
CA ASN A 418 11.51 10.95 15.20
C ASN A 418 11.48 11.63 13.81
N LEU A 419 10.30 11.75 13.19
CA LEU A 419 10.12 12.46 11.92
C LEU A 419 10.33 13.97 12.07
N ASN A 420 9.88 14.55 13.18
CA ASN A 420 10.08 15.98 13.46
C ASN A 420 11.55 16.31 13.78
N GLN A 421 12.27 15.36 14.37
CA GLN A 421 13.71 15.50 14.62
C GLN A 421 14.55 15.41 13.34
N PHE A 422 14.08 14.66 12.33
CA PHE A 422 14.77 14.45 11.05
C PHE A 422 14.76 15.70 10.18
#